data_AF-A0A6I3SGD1-F1
#
_entry.id   AF-A0A6I3SGD1-F1
#
_cell.length_a   1.000
_cell.length_b   1.000
_cell.length_c   1.000
_cell.angle_alpha   90.00
_cell.angle_beta   90.00
_cell.angle_gamma   90.00
#
_symmetry.space_group_name_H-M   'P 1'
#
loop_
_entity.id
_entity.type
_entity.pdbx_description
1 polymer ?
#
loop_
_entity_poly.entity_id
_entity_poly.type
_entity_poly.pdbx_seq_one_letter_code
_entity_poly.pdbx_strand_id
1 'polypeptide(L)'
;MAIQETMIPEAQEWLRRAMQVKNIATINTGVTEGWHVRIRVQAGERFEISGRGTSMFVYITEANGQYLVVEMTNKRAGLVPQRCSEDDIMDYVGIDNRVDAITLATAVRWLGERGLIPKQPQIDA
;
A
#
# COMPACT_ATOMS: atom_id res chain seq x y z
N MET A 1 25.61 1.13 36.84
CA MET A 1 25.69 0.07 35.82
C MET A 1 24.86 0.55 34.63
N ALA A 2 25.50 1.16 33.63
CA ALA A 2 24.81 1.69 32.46
C ALA A 2 24.66 0.55 31.45
N ILE A 3 23.43 0.24 31.07
CA ILE A 3 23.16 -0.68 29.96
C ILE A 3 23.50 0.11 28.69
N GLN A 4 24.70 -0.09 28.15
CA GLN A 4 24.99 0.31 26.78
C GLN A 4 24.23 -0.64 25.86
N GLU A 5 23.01 -0.25 25.48
CA GLU A 5 22.26 -0.89 24.41
C GLU A 5 23.06 -0.74 23.12
N THR A 6 23.88 -1.75 22.83
CA THR A 6 24.65 -1.79 21.59
C THR A 6 23.65 -2.20 20.51
N MET A 7 23.00 -1.21 19.89
CA MET A 7 22.10 -1.46 18.77
C MET A 7 22.90 -2.17 17.67
N ILE A 8 22.55 -3.44 17.42
CA ILE A 8 23.26 -4.32 16.49
C ILE A 8 23.30 -3.65 15.11
N PRO A 9 24.45 -3.60 14.39
CA PRO A 9 24.56 -2.92 13.09
C PRO A 9 23.48 -3.33 12.07
N GLU A 10 23.01 -4.58 12.15
CA GLU A 10 21.90 -5.09 11.37
C GLU A 10 20.57 -4.41 11.70
N ALA A 11 20.28 -4.15 12.97
CA ALA A 11 19.12 -3.39 13.41
C ALA A 11 19.20 -1.93 12.96
N GLN A 12 20.40 -1.33 12.93
CA GLN A 12 20.59 0.03 12.40
C GLN A 12 20.33 0.11 10.90
N GLU A 13 20.83 -0.85 10.12
CA GLU A 13 20.58 -0.90 8.67
C GLU A 13 19.10 -1.19 8.37
N TRP A 14 18.48 -2.08 9.15
CA TRP A 14 17.04 -2.32 9.06
C TRP A 14 16.23 -1.06 9.35
N LEU A 15 16.54 -0.34 10.44
CA LEU A 15 15.91 0.93 10.78
C LEU A 15 16.11 1.97 9.68
N ARG A 16 17.32 2.08 9.14
CA ARG A 16 17.64 2.99 8.03
C ARG A 16 16.77 2.72 6.81
N ARG A 17 16.57 1.45 6.43
CA ARG A 17 15.69 1.06 5.31
C ARG A 17 14.22 1.28 5.65
N ALA A 18 13.79 0.95 6.86
CA ALA A 18 12.43 1.17 7.33
C ALA A 18 12.04 2.65 7.34
N MET A 19 12.99 3.55 7.62
CA MET A 19 12.79 5.01 7.60
C MET A 19 12.88 5.63 6.19
N GLN A 20 13.31 4.89 5.17
CA GLN A 20 13.29 5.39 3.81
C GLN A 20 11.87 5.41 3.28
N VAL A 21 11.28 6.61 3.33
CA VAL A 21 9.99 6.91 2.72
C VAL A 21 10.25 7.74 1.46
N LYS A 22 9.84 7.23 0.31
CA LYS A 22 9.98 7.93 -0.98
C LYS A 22 8.61 8.20 -1.58
N ASN A 23 8.33 9.45 -1.94
CA ASN A 23 7.18 9.78 -2.77
C ASN A 23 7.42 9.26 -4.19
N ILE A 24 6.51 8.42 -4.67
CA ILE A 24 6.59 7.83 -6.01
C ILE A 24 5.56 8.44 -6.96
N ALA A 25 4.46 8.98 -6.44
CA ALA A 25 3.43 9.59 -7.26
C ALA A 25 2.50 10.53 -6.48
N THR A 26 1.94 11.50 -7.21
CA THR A 26 0.74 12.23 -6.81
C THR A 26 -0.19 12.26 -8.02
N ILE A 27 -1.37 11.65 -7.90
CA ILE A 27 -2.25 11.33 -9.03
C ILE A 27 -3.67 11.79 -8.72
N ASN A 28 -4.49 12.10 -9.72
CA ASN A 28 -5.89 12.47 -9.50
C ASN A 28 -6.78 11.22 -9.57
N THR A 29 -7.80 11.16 -8.70
CA THR A 29 -8.83 10.10 -8.69
C THR A 29 -9.65 10.00 -9.98
N GLY A 30 -9.74 11.07 -10.78
CA GLY A 30 -10.53 11.08 -12.01
C GLY A 30 -12.06 11.13 -11.82
N VAL A 31 -12.55 11.21 -10.58
CA VAL A 31 -13.97 11.40 -10.26
C VAL A 31 -14.34 12.89 -10.28
N THR A 32 -15.64 13.21 -10.34
CA THR A 32 -16.16 14.59 -10.54
C THR A 32 -15.66 15.59 -9.48
N GLU A 33 -15.67 15.24 -8.20
CA GLU A 33 -15.09 16.09 -7.13
C GLU A 33 -13.61 15.77 -6.83
N GLY A 34 -12.90 15.26 -7.83
CA GLY A 34 -11.65 14.51 -7.67
C GLY A 34 -10.61 15.19 -6.80
N TRP A 35 -9.80 14.37 -6.13
CA TRP A 35 -8.70 14.80 -5.28
C TRP A 35 -7.41 14.12 -5.67
N HIS A 36 -6.33 14.60 -5.07
CA HIS A 36 -5.01 14.00 -5.24
C HIS A 36 -4.80 12.84 -4.27
N VAL A 37 -4.39 11.70 -4.83
CA VAL A 37 -3.88 10.54 -4.12
C VAL A 37 -2.35 10.60 -4.16
N ARG A 38 -1.72 10.62 -2.99
CA ARG A 38 -0.27 10.54 -2.86
C ARG A 38 0.12 9.10 -2.55
N ILE A 39 1.12 8.61 -3.25
CA ILE A 39 1.66 7.26 -3.05
C ILE A 39 3.11 7.40 -2.63
N ARG A 40 3.43 6.84 -1.46
CA ARG A 40 4.79 6.72 -0.95
C ARG A 40 5.14 5.27 -0.79
N VAL A 41 6.38 4.91 -1.10
CA VAL A 41 6.93 3.58 -0.80
C VAL A 41 7.80 3.66 0.44
N GLN A 42 7.66 2.69 1.33
CA GLN A 42 8.43 2.52 2.54
C GLN A 42 9.17 1.18 2.47
N ALA A 43 10.48 1.21 2.75
CA ALA A 43 11.35 0.04 2.72
C ALA A 43 11.32 -0.79 1.41
N GLY A 44 10.83 -0.21 0.31
CA GLY A 44 10.71 -0.88 -0.99
C GLY A 44 9.54 -1.85 -1.16
N GLU A 45 8.78 -2.14 -0.09
CA GLU A 45 7.77 -3.21 -0.09
C GLU A 45 6.38 -2.77 0.37
N ARG A 46 6.29 -1.69 1.14
CA ARG A 46 5.03 -1.19 1.71
C ARG A 46 4.68 0.15 1.09
N PHE A 47 3.40 0.42 0.94
CA PHE A 47 2.91 1.69 0.43
C PHE A 47 2.18 2.46 1.51
N GLU A 48 2.43 3.75 1.61
CA GLU A 48 1.53 4.67 2.26
C GLU A 48 0.74 5.40 1.17
N ILE A 49 -0.58 5.24 1.21
CA ILE A 49 -1.51 5.82 0.25
C ILE A 49 -2.38 6.84 1.00
N SER A 50 -2.37 8.10 0.55
CA SER A 50 -3.13 9.15 1.22
C SER A 50 -3.95 10.01 0.27
N GLY A 51 -5.13 10.43 0.73
CA GLY A 51 -6.09 11.23 -0.04
C GLY A 51 -7.10 11.88 0.91
N ARG A 52 -7.60 13.08 0.58
CA ARG A 52 -8.61 13.83 1.37
C ARG A 52 -8.42 13.83 2.91
N GLY A 53 -7.18 13.84 3.38
CA GLY A 53 -6.85 13.97 4.80
C GLY A 53 -6.67 12.64 5.56
N THR A 54 -6.79 11.50 4.89
CA THR A 54 -6.52 10.16 5.45
C THR A 54 -5.25 9.56 4.85
N SER A 55 -4.59 8.68 5.60
CA SER A 55 -3.46 7.85 5.16
C SER A 55 -3.77 6.39 5.50
N MET A 56 -3.49 5.50 4.55
CA MET A 56 -3.56 4.04 4.71
C MET A 56 -2.18 3.45 4.48
N PHE A 57 -1.76 2.54 5.35
CA PHE A 57 -0.54 1.77 5.15
C PHE A 57 -0.90 0.41 4.60
N VAL A 58 -0.48 0.14 3.36
CA VAL A 58 -0.87 -1.07 2.65
C VAL A 58 0.33 -1.88 2.18
N TYR A 59 0.14 -3.20 2.16
CA TYR A 59 0.96 -4.12 1.40
C TYR A 59 0.14 -4.63 0.22
N ILE A 60 0.72 -4.65 -0.98
CA ILE A 60 0.05 -5.10 -2.19
C ILE A 60 0.95 -6.08 -2.92
N THR A 61 0.43 -7.24 -3.29
CA THR A 61 1.16 -8.24 -4.09
C THR A 61 0.24 -8.91 -5.11
N GLU A 62 0.81 -9.33 -6.24
CA GLU A 62 0.10 -10.13 -7.23
C GLU A 62 -0.09 -11.57 -6.74
N ALA A 63 -1.34 -12.02 -6.71
CA ALA A 63 -1.74 -13.37 -6.33
C ALA A 63 -2.76 -13.91 -7.34
N ASN A 64 -2.42 -14.98 -8.07
CA ASN A 64 -3.30 -15.66 -9.04
C ASN A 64 -3.96 -14.72 -10.07
N GLY A 65 -3.22 -13.74 -10.60
CA GLY A 65 -3.73 -12.77 -11.57
C GLY A 65 -4.61 -11.66 -10.98
N GLN A 66 -4.79 -11.65 -9.65
CA GLN A 66 -5.43 -10.59 -8.88
C GLN A 66 -4.39 -9.88 -7.98
N TYR A 67 -4.83 -8.86 -7.25
CA TYR A 67 -4.00 -8.20 -6.24
C TYR A 67 -4.51 -8.49 -4.85
N LEU A 68 -3.66 -9.09 -4.01
CA LEU A 68 -3.89 -9.15 -2.58
C LEU A 68 -3.52 -7.79 -1.99
N VAL A 69 -4.51 -7.13 -1.40
CA VAL A 69 -4.37 -5.83 -0.74
C VAL A 69 -4.54 -6.05 0.76
N VAL A 70 -3.52 -5.72 1.54
CA VAL A 70 -3.53 -5.82 3.00
C VAL A 70 -3.39 -4.41 3.57
N GLU A 71 -4.47 -3.90 4.16
CA GLU A 71 -4.51 -2.62 4.86
C GLU A 71 -4.13 -2.86 6.33
N MET A 72 -2.95 -2.39 6.71
CA MET A 72 -2.30 -2.76 7.95
C MET A 72 -2.84 -1.99 9.16
N THR A 73 -3.42 -0.81 8.98
CA THR A 73 -3.89 0.03 10.09
C THR A 73 -5.12 -0.59 10.76
N ASN A 74 -6.09 -1.08 9.99
CA ASN A 74 -7.31 -1.71 10.51
C ASN A 74 -7.32 -3.24 10.34
N LYS A 75 -6.18 -3.83 9.96
CA LYS A 75 -6.01 -5.29 9.79
C LYS A 75 -7.03 -5.90 8.83
N ARG A 76 -7.21 -5.23 7.70
CA ARG A 76 -8.15 -5.60 6.65
C ARG A 76 -7.39 -6.17 5.46
N ALA A 77 -7.95 -7.16 4.78
CA ALA A 77 -7.32 -7.75 3.62
C ALA A 77 -8.35 -8.29 2.64
N GLY A 78 -8.06 -8.15 1.35
CA GLY A 78 -8.93 -8.60 0.27
C GLY A 78 -8.17 -8.89 -1.01
N LEU A 79 -8.70 -9.82 -1.80
CA LEU A 79 -8.27 -10.03 -3.18
C LEU A 79 -9.13 -9.17 -4.09
N VAL A 80 -8.50 -8.31 -4.89
CA VAL A 80 -9.21 -7.42 -5.82
C VAL A 80 -8.75 -7.64 -7.27
N PRO A 81 -9.63 -7.43 -8.27
CA PRO A 81 -9.23 -7.45 -9.67
C PRO A 81 -8.16 -6.37 -9.97
N GLN A 82 -7.35 -6.57 -11.01
CA GLN A 82 -6.31 -5.60 -11.40
C GLN A 82 -6.89 -4.22 -11.77
N ARG A 83 -8.11 -4.20 -12.32
CA ARG A 83 -8.88 -2.99 -12.62
C ARG A 83 -9.99 -2.76 -11.60
N CYS A 84 -9.65 -2.80 -10.31
CA CYS A 84 -10.60 -2.62 -9.22
C CYS A 84 -11.30 -1.25 -9.25
N SER A 85 -12.58 -1.25 -8.93
CA SER A 85 -13.42 -0.09 -8.60
C SER A 85 -13.33 0.25 -7.11
N GLU A 86 -13.98 1.33 -6.68
CA GLU A 86 -14.17 1.56 -5.24
C GLU A 86 -15.00 0.46 -4.59
N ASP A 87 -16.03 -0.06 -5.28
CA ASP A 87 -16.92 -1.09 -4.73
C ASP A 87 -16.14 -2.39 -4.47
N ASP A 88 -15.22 -2.77 -5.35
CA ASP A 88 -14.33 -3.93 -5.12
C ASP A 88 -13.47 -3.75 -3.85
N ILE A 89 -13.02 -2.53 -3.57
CA ILE A 89 -12.26 -2.24 -2.35
C ILE A 89 -13.16 -2.29 -1.12
N MET A 90 -14.37 -1.74 -1.21
CA MET A 90 -15.34 -1.77 -0.12
C MET A 90 -15.73 -3.22 0.22
N ASP A 91 -16.07 -4.03 -0.79
CA ASP A 91 -16.62 -5.37 -0.61
C ASP A 91 -15.54 -6.40 -0.23
N TYR A 92 -14.39 -6.39 -0.91
CA TYR A 92 -13.38 -7.43 -0.72
C TYR A 92 -12.33 -7.07 0.32
N VAL A 93 -11.93 -5.80 0.42
CA VAL A 93 -10.96 -5.35 1.44
C VAL A 93 -11.68 -4.94 2.73
N GLY A 94 -12.96 -4.54 2.66
CA GLY A 94 -13.75 -4.15 3.82
C GLY A 94 -13.51 -2.69 4.23
N ILE A 95 -13.24 -1.78 3.28
CA ILE A 95 -13.10 -0.35 3.57
C ILE A 95 -14.47 0.34 3.47
N ASP A 96 -15.09 0.66 4.60
CA ASP A 96 -16.44 1.23 4.64
C ASP A 96 -16.54 2.67 4.12
N ASN A 97 -15.44 3.43 4.19
CA ASN A 97 -15.41 4.82 3.76
C ASN A 97 -15.18 4.90 2.24
N ARG A 98 -16.16 5.43 1.50
CA ARG A 98 -16.08 5.56 0.04
C ARG A 98 -14.90 6.42 -0.46
N VAL A 99 -14.53 7.47 0.26
CA VAL A 99 -13.39 8.33 -0.12
C VAL A 99 -12.08 7.57 0.01
N ASP A 100 -11.91 6.77 1.06
CA ASP A 100 -10.75 5.91 1.25
C ASP A 100 -10.73 4.78 0.21
N ALA A 101 -11.90 4.19 -0.09
CA ALA A 101 -12.03 3.15 -1.12
C ALA A 101 -11.63 3.65 -2.51
N ILE A 102 -12.14 4.83 -2.93
CA ILE A 102 -11.73 5.48 -4.20
C ILE A 102 -10.23 5.79 -4.19
N THR A 103 -9.71 6.29 -3.07
CA THR A 103 -8.28 6.62 -2.90
C THR A 103 -7.42 5.37 -3.10
N LEU A 104 -7.79 4.26 -2.46
CA LEU A 104 -7.07 3.00 -2.57
C LEU A 104 -7.20 2.37 -3.96
N ALA A 105 -8.41 2.30 -4.53
CA ALA A 105 -8.63 1.78 -5.88
C ALA A 105 -7.80 2.52 -6.93
N THR A 106 -7.75 3.86 -6.82
CA THR A 106 -6.94 4.70 -7.72
C THR A 106 -5.46 4.35 -7.63
N ALA A 107 -4.94 4.18 -6.42
CA ALA A 107 -3.54 3.83 -6.22
C ALA A 107 -3.21 2.41 -6.68
N VAL A 108 -4.06 1.42 -6.37
CA VAL A 108 -3.88 0.02 -6.80
C VAL A 108 -3.80 -0.07 -8.32
N ARG A 109 -4.74 0.55 -9.04
CA ARG A 109 -4.72 0.57 -10.52
C ARG A 109 -3.45 1.22 -11.05
N TRP A 110 -3.08 2.39 -10.52
CA TRP A 110 -1.89 3.12 -10.99
C TRP A 110 -0.59 2.34 -10.76
N LEU A 111 -0.48 1.64 -9.63
CA LEU A 111 0.65 0.79 -9.29
C LEU A 111 0.71 -0.44 -10.20
N GLY A 112 -0.44 -1.09 -10.44
CA GLY A 112 -0.57 -2.22 -11.35
C GLY A 112 -0.20 -1.88 -12.80
N GLU A 113 -0.72 -0.77 -13.33
CA GLU A 113 -0.42 -0.28 -14.68
C GLU A 113 1.06 0.00 -14.92
N ARG A 114 1.84 0.30 -13.87
CA ARG A 114 3.28 0.53 -13.94
C ARG A 114 4.13 -0.69 -13.59
N GLY A 115 3.52 -1.82 -13.28
CA GLY A 115 4.25 -3.02 -12.85
C GLY A 115 5.03 -2.81 -11.55
N LEU A 116 4.54 -1.93 -10.66
CA LEU A 116 5.17 -1.64 -9.36
C LEU A 116 4.66 -2.54 -8.24
N ILE A 117 3.62 -3.33 -8.49
CA ILE A 117 3.12 -4.33 -7.55
C ILE A 117 4.04 -5.58 -7.65
N PRO A 118 4.72 -5.97 -6.56
CA PRO A 118 5.57 -7.15 -6.57
C PRO A 118 4.73 -8.42 -6.74
N LYS A 119 5.28 -9.36 -7.51
CA LYS A 119 4.71 -10.71 -7.63
C LYS A 119 5.01 -11.50 -6.36
N GLN A 120 4.06 -12.30 -5.91
CA GLN A 120 4.30 -13.20 -4.79
C GLN A 120 5.46 -14.14 -5.17
N PRO A 121 6.49 -14.30 -4.32
CA PRO A 121 7.52 -15.29 -4.57
C PRO A 121 6.85 -16.67 -4.62
N GLN A 122 7.05 -17.40 -5.70
CA GLN A 122 6.66 -18.81 -5.78
C GLN A 122 7.47 -19.55 -4.72
N ILE A 123 6.81 -19.95 -3.64
CA ILE A 123 7.38 -20.91 -2.70
C ILE A 123 7.05 -22.27 -3.31
N ASP A 124 8.03 -22.87 -3.97
CA ASP A 124 7.93 -24.26 -4.42
C ASP A 124 7.66 -25.12 -3.17
N ALA A 125 6.48 -25.77 -3.17
CA ALA A 125 6.02 -26.62 -2.07
C ALA A 125 6.65 -28.01 -2.13
#